data_AF-A0A4R8QXB6-F1
#
_entry.id   AF-A0A4R8QXB6-F1
#
_cell.length_a   1.000
_cell.length_b   1.000
_cell.length_c   1.000
_cell.angle_alpha   90.00
_cell.angle_beta   90.00
_cell.angle_gamma   90.00
#
_symmetry.space_group_name_H-M   'P 1'
#
loop_
_entity.id
_entity.type
_entity.pdbx_description
1 polymer ?
#
loop_
_entity_poly.entity_id
_entity_poly.type
_entity_poly.pdbx_seq_one_letter_code
_entity_poly.pdbx_strand_id
1 'polypeptide(L)'
;MFSLLHQPSEGSYKNVANPYSGAFIFDVNYSPTHEIAKAKELKKKKPETKVGDVPDLDTLSDIAYFQWTDACAYKGKSPKDLKVIFRSGIEYKPTFDIAIEALKEKNHKRVPGWNERAVFPMTSRQGQAILGSTHGSGTAWMLIQHKDGLGVKTITEVAVWGSGGGFEFTKGPKGVALNMRFTIKDA
;
A
#
# COMPACT_ATOMS: atom_id res chain seq x y z
N MET A 1 10.49 4.77 -39.13
CA MET A 1 9.07 5.16 -38.89
C MET A 1 8.61 4.48 -37.61
N PHE A 2 8.94 5.05 -36.44
CA PHE A 2 8.52 4.49 -35.15
C PHE A 2 7.27 5.24 -34.69
N SER A 3 6.10 4.68 -34.99
CA SER A 3 4.82 5.17 -34.51
C SER A 3 3.93 3.98 -34.13
N LEU A 4 4.29 3.30 -33.06
CA LEU A 4 3.37 2.48 -32.28
C LEU A 4 3.44 2.98 -30.85
N LEU A 5 2.85 4.16 -30.61
CA LEU A 5 2.55 4.59 -29.25
C LEU A 5 1.42 3.67 -28.77
N HIS A 6 1.79 2.66 -27.98
CA HIS A 6 0.83 1.84 -27.25
C HIS A 6 -0.06 2.75 -26.41
N GLN A 7 -1.33 2.35 -26.22
CA GLN A 7 -2.20 3.09 -25.31
C GLN A 7 -1.67 2.90 -23.88
N PRO A 8 -1.61 3.96 -23.06
CA PRO A 8 -1.16 3.86 -21.68
C PRO A 8 -2.09 2.95 -20.87
N SER A 9 -1.54 2.32 -19.84
CA SER A 9 -2.33 1.54 -18.88
C SER A 9 -3.11 2.39 -17.89
N GLU A 10 -2.75 3.68 -17.77
CA GLU A 10 -3.24 4.62 -16.74
C GLU A 10 -2.91 4.21 -15.29
N GLY A 11 -2.05 3.19 -15.11
CA GLY A 11 -1.53 2.81 -13.80
C GLY A 11 -0.75 3.94 -13.14
N SER A 12 -0.81 4.03 -11.81
CA SER A 12 -0.20 5.12 -11.06
C SER A 12 0.35 4.69 -9.71
N TYR A 13 1.62 5.03 -9.48
CA TYR A 13 2.36 4.80 -8.24
C TYR A 13 2.93 6.12 -7.73
N LYS A 14 2.19 6.82 -6.87
CA LYS A 14 2.58 8.10 -6.26
C LYS A 14 2.82 7.84 -4.78
N ASN A 15 4.09 7.88 -4.37
CA ASN A 15 4.51 7.56 -3.01
C ASN A 15 5.42 8.67 -2.47
N VAL A 16 5.46 8.81 -1.14
CA VAL A 16 6.24 9.86 -0.46
C VAL A 16 7.33 9.22 0.37
N ALA A 17 8.58 9.40 -0.05
CA ALA A 17 9.76 8.91 0.66
C ALA A 17 10.34 10.00 1.58
N ASN A 18 10.59 9.63 2.83
CA ASN A 18 11.36 10.42 3.79
C ASN A 18 12.54 9.59 4.33
N PRO A 19 13.70 9.62 3.64
CA PRO A 19 14.89 8.88 4.05
C PRO A 19 15.42 9.24 5.44
N TYR A 20 15.34 10.51 5.87
CA TYR A 20 15.85 10.92 7.19
C TYR A 20 15.11 10.25 8.35
N SER A 21 13.80 10.03 8.19
CA SER A 21 12.98 9.36 9.19
C SER A 21 12.87 7.85 8.97
N GLY A 22 13.45 7.31 7.90
CA GLY A 22 13.26 5.90 7.53
C GLY A 22 11.79 5.59 7.21
N ALA A 23 11.04 6.55 6.67
CA ALA A 23 9.60 6.44 6.47
C ALA A 23 9.24 6.51 4.99
N PHE A 24 8.36 5.61 4.57
CA PHE A 24 7.86 5.59 3.19
C PHE A 24 6.33 5.44 3.18
N ILE A 25 5.65 6.33 2.47
CA ILE A 25 4.18 6.37 2.43
C ILE A 25 3.71 5.93 1.06
N PHE A 26 2.96 4.84 1.04
CA PHE A 26 2.24 4.38 -0.13
C PHE A 26 0.91 5.13 -0.22
N ASP A 27 0.83 6.10 -1.13
CA ASP A 27 -0.32 7.02 -1.23
C ASP A 27 -1.28 6.59 -2.33
N VAL A 28 -0.88 6.69 -3.60
CA VAL A 28 -1.71 6.24 -4.74
C VAL A 28 -1.01 5.08 -5.45
N ASN A 29 -1.63 3.90 -5.49
CA ASN A 29 -0.99 2.68 -5.99
C ASN A 29 -1.95 1.82 -6.82
N TYR A 30 -2.44 2.39 -7.93
CA TYR A 30 -3.27 1.68 -8.91
C TYR A 30 -2.37 0.97 -9.91
N SER A 31 -2.33 -0.37 -9.86
CA SER A 31 -1.46 -1.12 -10.77
C SER A 31 -1.94 -1.03 -12.22
N PRO A 32 -1.02 -1.12 -13.21
CA PRO A 32 -1.39 -1.24 -14.62
C PRO A 32 -2.41 -2.36 -14.86
N THR A 33 -2.22 -3.52 -14.25
CA THR A 33 -3.18 -4.65 -14.33
C THR A 33 -4.58 -4.26 -13.85
N HIS A 34 -4.68 -3.50 -12.74
CA HIS A 34 -5.95 -3.02 -12.22
C HIS A 34 -6.64 -2.03 -13.18
N GLU A 35 -5.92 -1.03 -13.66
CA GLU A 35 -6.48 0.00 -14.54
C GLU A 35 -6.85 -0.57 -15.91
N ILE A 36 -6.08 -1.52 -16.47
CA ILE A 36 -6.46 -2.23 -17.70
C ILE A 36 -7.73 -3.06 -17.50
N ALA A 37 -7.86 -3.78 -16.38
CA ALA A 37 -9.09 -4.53 -16.10
C ALA A 37 -10.31 -3.60 -16.02
N LYS A 38 -10.16 -2.47 -15.33
CA LYS A 38 -11.18 -1.42 -15.24
C LYS A 38 -11.52 -0.80 -16.60
N ALA A 39 -10.52 -0.51 -17.43
CA ALA A 39 -10.72 0.01 -18.79
C ALA A 39 -11.45 -1.01 -19.69
N LYS A 40 -11.14 -2.30 -19.58
CA LYS A 40 -11.85 -3.38 -20.29
C LYS A 40 -13.34 -3.43 -19.89
N GLU A 41 -13.65 -3.32 -18.61
CA GLU A 41 -15.04 -3.25 -18.15
C GLU A 41 -15.76 -1.97 -18.61
N LEU A 42 -15.07 -0.83 -18.63
CA LEU A 42 -15.63 0.42 -19.13
C LEU A 42 -15.90 0.35 -20.63
N LYS A 43 -15.02 -0.27 -21.42
CA LYS A 43 -15.19 -0.44 -22.87
C LYS A 43 -16.46 -1.19 -23.25
N LYS A 44 -16.90 -2.16 -22.43
CA LYS A 44 -18.20 -2.84 -22.62
C LYS A 44 -19.40 -1.88 -22.58
N LYS A 45 -19.28 -0.77 -21.84
CA LYS A 45 -20.32 0.26 -21.68
C LYS A 45 -20.10 1.46 -22.59
N LYS A 46 -18.86 1.71 -22.99
CA LYS A 46 -18.39 2.85 -23.77
C LYS A 46 -17.39 2.38 -24.83
N PRO A 47 -17.84 1.89 -26.00
CA PRO A 47 -16.99 1.24 -27.01
C PRO A 47 -15.78 2.06 -27.49
N GLU A 48 -15.86 3.39 -27.39
CA GLU A 48 -14.80 4.36 -27.71
C GLU A 48 -13.64 4.37 -26.69
N THR A 49 -13.81 3.72 -25.54
CA THR A 49 -12.78 3.61 -24.51
C THR A 49 -11.55 2.90 -25.06
N LYS A 50 -10.41 3.59 -25.01
CA LYS A 50 -9.11 3.02 -25.35
C LYS A 50 -8.61 2.15 -24.20
N VAL A 51 -8.01 1.02 -24.54
CA VAL A 51 -7.45 0.06 -23.59
C VAL A 51 -6.01 -0.18 -23.99
N GLY A 52 -5.09 0.06 -23.06
CA GLY A 52 -3.67 -0.21 -23.24
C GLY A 52 -3.27 -1.63 -22.90
N ASP A 53 -1.96 -1.80 -22.74
CA ASP A 53 -1.33 -3.04 -22.34
C ASP A 53 -0.77 -2.93 -20.91
N VAL A 54 -0.61 -4.08 -20.25
CA VAL A 54 0.09 -4.16 -18.97
C VAL A 54 1.59 -4.26 -19.27
N PRO A 55 2.43 -3.31 -18.82
CA PRO A 55 3.88 -3.42 -18.97
C PRO A 55 4.43 -4.52 -18.06
N ASP A 56 5.62 -5.05 -18.39
CA ASP A 56 6.29 -6.07 -17.56
C ASP A 56 6.50 -5.59 -16.12
N LEU A 57 6.76 -4.30 -15.94
CA LEU A 57 6.87 -3.66 -14.62
C LEU A 57 5.49 -3.22 -14.13
N ASP A 58 4.71 -4.17 -13.58
CA ASP A 58 3.34 -3.95 -13.16
C ASP A 58 3.13 -3.95 -11.63
N THR A 59 4.15 -4.30 -10.85
CA THR A 59 4.01 -4.51 -9.40
C THR A 59 4.42 -3.29 -8.58
N LEU A 60 3.76 -3.11 -7.44
CA LEU A 60 4.13 -2.07 -6.48
C LEU A 60 5.51 -2.31 -5.85
N SER A 61 5.87 -3.56 -5.57
CA SER A 61 7.09 -3.87 -4.81
C SER A 61 8.34 -3.34 -5.51
N ASP A 62 8.42 -3.52 -6.82
CA ASP A 62 9.56 -3.08 -7.63
C ASP A 62 9.60 -1.56 -7.79
N ILE A 63 8.46 -0.95 -8.15
CA ILE A 63 8.36 0.50 -8.29
C ILE A 63 8.66 1.22 -6.97
N ALA A 64 8.09 0.73 -5.87
CA ALA A 64 8.33 1.28 -4.54
C ALA A 64 9.81 1.15 -4.15
N TYR A 65 10.44 0.00 -4.43
CA TYR A 65 11.87 -0.18 -4.19
C TYR A 65 12.70 0.88 -4.92
N PHE A 66 12.48 1.07 -6.22
CA PHE A 66 13.21 2.09 -6.99
C PHE A 66 12.99 3.50 -6.44
N GLN A 67 11.74 3.87 -6.16
CA GLN A 67 11.40 5.18 -5.58
C GLN A 67 12.09 5.41 -4.23
N TRP A 68 12.16 4.39 -3.38
CA TRP A 68 12.85 4.47 -2.09
C TRP A 68 14.37 4.62 -2.27
N THR A 69 14.97 3.78 -3.12
CA THR A 69 16.42 3.82 -3.35
C THR A 69 16.88 5.12 -3.99
N ASP A 70 16.10 5.66 -4.94
CA ASP A 70 16.39 6.94 -5.59
C ASP A 70 16.33 8.10 -4.58
N ALA A 71 15.28 8.12 -3.74
CA ALA A 71 15.17 9.10 -2.67
C ALA A 71 16.33 9.00 -1.67
N CYS A 72 16.73 7.78 -1.28
CA CYS A 72 17.87 7.54 -0.40
C CYS A 72 19.18 8.03 -1.03
N ALA A 73 19.42 7.72 -2.31
CA ALA A 73 20.60 8.18 -3.03
C ALA A 73 20.66 9.72 -3.09
N TYR A 74 19.55 10.36 -3.46
CA TYR A 74 19.43 11.82 -3.49
C TYR A 74 19.69 12.49 -2.13
N LYS A 75 19.30 11.82 -1.03
CA LYS A 75 19.50 12.33 0.35
C LYS A 75 20.79 11.84 1.02
N GLY A 76 21.62 11.06 0.34
CA GLY A 76 22.84 10.48 0.92
C GLY A 76 22.54 9.57 2.12
N LYS A 77 21.44 8.81 2.07
CA LYS A 77 21.00 7.86 3.11
C LYS A 77 21.08 6.43 2.61
N SER A 78 21.21 5.50 3.55
CA SER A 78 21.20 4.07 3.21
C SER A 78 19.77 3.62 2.93
N PRO A 79 19.49 2.89 1.83
CA PRO A 79 18.20 2.22 1.65
C PRO A 79 17.84 1.27 2.79
N LYS A 80 18.85 0.78 3.54
CA LYS A 80 18.68 -0.07 4.72
C LYS A 80 18.10 0.66 5.93
N ASP A 81 18.05 1.99 5.92
CA ASP A 81 17.52 2.77 7.05
C ASP A 81 15.97 2.81 7.10
N LEU A 82 15.29 2.03 6.25
CA LEU A 82 13.83 1.90 6.22
C LEU A 82 13.30 1.28 7.51
N LYS A 83 12.38 1.99 8.18
CA LYS A 83 11.83 1.68 9.51
C LYS A 83 10.31 1.54 9.52
N VAL A 84 9.61 2.30 8.67
CA VAL A 84 8.15 2.29 8.63
C VAL A 84 7.63 2.44 7.20
N ILE A 85 6.60 1.68 6.86
CA ILE A 85 5.82 1.84 5.64
C ILE A 85 4.38 2.17 5.99
N PHE A 86 3.85 3.25 5.43
CA PHE A 86 2.45 3.64 5.58
C PHE A 86 1.65 3.23 4.35
N ARG A 87 0.41 2.79 4.55
CA ARG A 87 -0.63 2.69 3.52
C ARG A 87 -1.65 3.79 3.82
N SER A 88 -1.73 4.79 2.94
CA SER A 88 -2.68 5.90 3.07
C SER A 88 -3.98 5.56 2.34
N GLY A 89 -5.12 5.95 2.89
CA GLY A 89 -6.40 5.97 2.16
C GLY A 89 -6.79 4.66 1.48
N ILE A 90 -6.88 3.56 2.24
CA ILE A 90 -7.17 2.24 1.68
C ILE A 90 -8.62 2.19 1.17
N GLU A 91 -8.77 2.18 -0.16
CA GLU A 91 -10.08 2.08 -0.83
C GLU A 91 -10.45 0.63 -1.22
N TYR A 92 -9.47 -0.27 -1.29
CA TYR A 92 -9.70 -1.65 -1.73
C TYR A 92 -10.50 -2.41 -0.67
N LYS A 93 -11.76 -2.70 -1.00
CA LYS A 93 -12.75 -3.27 -0.07
C LYS A 93 -12.25 -4.52 0.66
N PRO A 94 -11.60 -5.52 0.03
CA PRO A 94 -11.12 -6.70 0.76
C PRO A 94 -10.11 -6.37 1.87
N THR A 95 -9.12 -5.50 1.60
CA THR A 95 -8.20 -5.05 2.66
C THR A 95 -8.93 -4.25 3.74
N PHE A 96 -9.83 -3.36 3.32
CA PHE A 96 -10.63 -2.54 4.22
C PHE A 96 -11.42 -3.42 5.19
N ASP A 97 -12.18 -4.38 4.68
CA ASP A 97 -12.99 -5.30 5.47
C ASP A 97 -12.15 -6.13 6.45
N ILE A 98 -10.98 -6.64 6.03
CA ILE A 98 -10.03 -7.35 6.91
C ILE A 98 -9.61 -6.48 8.09
N ALA A 99 -9.33 -5.20 7.85
CA ALA A 99 -8.94 -4.27 8.91
C ALA A 99 -10.11 -3.97 9.87
N ILE A 100 -11.33 -3.84 9.35
CA ILE A 100 -12.53 -3.67 10.17
C ILE A 100 -12.76 -4.91 11.04
N GLU A 101 -12.62 -6.10 10.46
CA GLU A 101 -12.81 -7.35 11.21
C GLU A 101 -11.74 -7.51 12.30
N ALA A 102 -10.48 -7.21 12.01
CA ALA A 102 -9.41 -7.18 13.00
C ALA A 102 -9.71 -6.24 14.19
N LEU A 103 -10.32 -5.08 13.93
CA LEU A 103 -10.76 -4.14 14.97
C LEU A 103 -11.92 -4.70 15.79
N LYS A 104 -12.92 -5.30 15.15
CA LYS A 104 -14.08 -5.91 15.82
C LYS A 104 -13.69 -7.09 16.70
N GLU A 105 -12.83 -7.98 16.22
CA GLU A 105 -12.29 -9.11 17.00
C GLU A 105 -11.54 -8.64 18.26
N LYS A 106 -11.11 -7.38 18.31
CA LYS A 106 -10.47 -6.74 19.46
C LYS A 106 -11.38 -5.78 20.22
N ASN A 107 -12.70 -5.92 20.04
CA ASN A 107 -13.74 -5.18 20.74
C ASN A 107 -13.69 -3.65 20.54
N HIS A 108 -13.04 -3.17 19.48
CA HIS A 108 -13.21 -1.78 19.08
C HIS A 108 -14.66 -1.56 18.64
N LYS A 109 -15.24 -0.40 19.01
CA LYS A 109 -16.61 -0.03 18.62
C LYS A 109 -16.67 0.67 17.25
N ARG A 110 -15.54 1.22 16.81
CA ARG A 110 -15.36 1.98 15.58
C ARG A 110 -13.89 1.94 15.17
N VAL A 111 -13.58 2.45 13.97
CA VAL A 111 -12.19 2.70 13.58
C VAL A 111 -11.67 3.89 14.40
N PRO A 112 -10.58 3.72 15.18
CA PRO A 112 -10.05 4.79 16.02
C PRO A 112 -9.33 5.85 15.19
N GLY A 113 -9.16 7.05 15.75
CA GLY A 113 -8.28 8.08 15.20
C GLY A 113 -6.80 7.79 15.46
N TRP A 114 -5.91 8.62 14.90
CA TRP A 114 -4.44 8.44 15.03
C TRP A 114 -3.93 8.33 16.48
N ASN A 115 -4.45 9.18 17.37
CA ASN A 115 -4.03 9.21 18.77
C ASN A 115 -4.40 7.91 19.52
N GLU A 116 -5.44 7.22 19.06
CA GLU A 116 -5.99 5.99 19.66
C GLU A 116 -5.83 4.78 18.72
N ARG A 117 -4.95 4.88 17.72
CA ARG A 117 -4.78 3.86 16.67
C ARG A 117 -4.64 2.47 17.27
N ALA A 118 -5.31 1.50 16.67
CA ALA A 118 -5.17 0.11 17.10
C ALA A 118 -3.83 -0.42 16.61
N VAL A 119 -3.07 -1.12 17.47
CA VAL A 119 -1.78 -1.71 17.11
C VAL A 119 -1.87 -3.22 17.27
N PHE A 120 -1.58 -3.94 16.20
CA PHE A 120 -1.58 -5.40 16.17
C PHE A 120 -0.17 -5.92 15.92
N PRO A 121 0.43 -6.69 16.85
CA PRO A 121 1.72 -7.33 16.61
C PRO A 121 1.57 -8.42 15.53
N MET A 122 2.63 -8.66 14.75
CA MET A 122 2.63 -9.70 13.70
C MET A 122 2.57 -11.14 14.26
N THR A 123 2.65 -11.29 15.58
CA THR A 123 2.39 -12.55 16.30
C THR A 123 0.91 -12.79 16.60
N SER A 124 0.04 -11.80 16.37
CA SER A 124 -1.41 -11.93 16.56
C SER A 124 -2.12 -12.34 15.26
N ARG A 125 -3.26 -13.02 15.39
CA ARG A 125 -4.16 -13.35 14.27
C ARG A 125 -4.52 -12.10 13.45
N GLN A 126 -4.82 -10.99 14.11
CA GLN A 126 -5.21 -9.73 13.46
C GLN A 126 -4.06 -9.13 12.65
N GLY A 127 -2.85 -9.10 13.23
CA GLY A 127 -1.65 -8.62 12.54
C GLY A 127 -1.35 -9.48 11.30
N GLN A 128 -1.44 -10.80 11.42
CA GLN A 128 -1.23 -11.74 10.31
C GLN A 128 -2.30 -11.62 9.23
N ALA A 129 -3.58 -11.45 9.61
CA ALA A 129 -4.67 -11.25 8.65
C ALA A 129 -4.46 -9.96 7.83
N ILE A 130 -4.06 -8.86 8.48
CA ILE A 130 -3.75 -7.61 7.79
C ILE A 130 -2.50 -7.76 6.91
N LEU A 131 -1.45 -8.43 7.40
CA LEU A 131 -0.25 -8.71 6.62
C LEU A 131 -0.55 -9.54 5.37
N GLY A 132 -1.48 -10.50 5.47
CA GLY A 132 -1.93 -11.32 4.33
C GLY A 132 -2.85 -10.61 3.34
N SER A 133 -3.36 -9.42 3.67
CA SER A 133 -4.17 -8.63 2.73
C SER A 133 -3.34 -8.11 1.55
N THR A 134 -3.96 -7.67 0.45
CA THR A 134 -3.24 -7.08 -0.71
C THR A 134 -2.31 -5.93 -0.30
N HIS A 135 -2.73 -5.08 0.65
CA HIS A 135 -1.92 -3.95 1.09
C HIS A 135 -0.77 -4.37 2.03
N GLY A 136 -1.02 -5.32 2.93
CA GLY A 136 0.04 -5.86 3.79
C GLY A 136 1.08 -6.66 2.99
N SER A 137 0.61 -7.55 2.12
CA SER A 137 1.47 -8.39 1.29
C SER A 137 2.31 -7.56 0.34
N GLY A 138 1.75 -6.54 -0.33
CA GLY A 138 2.55 -5.66 -1.20
C GLY A 138 3.70 -4.95 -0.47
N THR A 139 3.51 -4.63 0.82
CA THR A 139 4.59 -4.11 1.68
C THR A 139 5.63 -5.19 1.98
N ALA A 140 5.21 -6.41 2.31
CA ALA A 140 6.12 -7.53 2.56
C ALA A 140 6.91 -7.94 1.31
N TRP A 141 6.29 -7.96 0.14
CA TRP A 141 6.91 -8.32 -1.14
C TRP A 141 8.08 -7.40 -1.48
N MET A 142 7.94 -6.07 -1.28
CA MET A 142 9.04 -5.12 -1.44
C MET A 142 10.25 -5.51 -0.58
N LEU A 143 10.03 -5.84 0.69
CA LEU A 143 11.10 -6.19 1.63
C LEU A 143 11.76 -7.54 1.28
N ILE A 144 10.97 -8.53 0.88
CA ILE A 144 11.45 -9.89 0.58
C ILE A 144 12.23 -9.92 -0.73
N GLN A 145 11.69 -9.34 -1.79
CA GLN A 145 12.29 -9.38 -3.14
C GLN A 145 13.57 -8.54 -3.22
N HIS A 146 13.63 -7.44 -2.46
CA HIS A 146 14.75 -6.48 -2.54
C HIS A 146 15.64 -6.49 -1.29
N LYS A 147 15.70 -7.62 -0.59
CA LYS A 147 16.49 -7.79 0.66
C LYS A 147 17.99 -7.50 0.49
N ASP A 148 18.54 -7.66 -0.71
CA ASP A 148 19.95 -7.38 -0.97
C ASP A 148 20.25 -5.87 -0.86
N GLY A 149 19.31 -5.03 -1.32
CA GLY A 149 19.40 -3.58 -1.21
C GLY A 149 18.87 -3.01 0.11
N LEU A 150 17.80 -3.61 0.65
CA LEU A 150 17.13 -3.14 1.86
C LEU A 150 17.70 -3.73 3.15
N GLY A 151 18.47 -4.81 3.07
CA GLY A 151 18.79 -5.67 4.22
C GLY A 151 17.65 -6.66 4.51
N VAL A 152 17.94 -7.66 5.35
CA VAL A 152 16.92 -8.61 5.79
C VAL A 152 16.05 -7.92 6.86
N LYS A 153 14.75 -7.84 6.60
CA LYS A 153 13.80 -7.07 7.41
C LYS A 153 12.68 -7.94 7.95
N THR A 154 12.20 -7.59 9.13
CA THR A 154 11.01 -8.16 9.76
C THR A 154 9.99 -7.07 10.04
N ILE A 155 8.73 -7.29 9.63
CA ILE A 155 7.60 -6.46 10.04
C ILE A 155 7.17 -6.92 11.44
N THR A 156 7.15 -6.02 12.42
CA THR A 156 6.87 -6.38 13.82
C THR A 156 5.42 -6.14 14.22
N GLU A 157 4.79 -5.11 13.65
CA GLU A 157 3.42 -4.71 13.99
C GLU A 157 2.79 -3.91 12.84
N VAL A 158 1.47 -3.81 12.87
CA VAL A 158 0.69 -2.88 12.07
C VAL A 158 -0.17 -2.01 12.99
N ALA A 159 -0.09 -0.69 12.81
CA ALA A 159 -1.04 0.24 13.39
C ALA A 159 -2.15 0.55 12.38
N VAL A 160 -3.40 0.65 12.82
CA VAL A 160 -4.60 0.92 11.99
C VAL A 160 -5.37 2.10 12.58
N TRP A 161 -5.72 3.07 11.74
CA TRP A 161 -6.52 4.24 12.15
C TRP A 161 -7.31 4.84 10.99
N GLY A 162 -8.33 5.62 11.33
CA GLY A 162 -9.04 6.49 10.39
C GLY A 162 -8.58 7.94 10.49
N SER A 163 -8.59 8.66 9.37
CA SER A 163 -8.41 10.11 9.36
C SER A 163 -9.54 10.85 10.08
N GLY A 164 -9.32 12.11 10.47
CA GLY A 164 -10.37 12.95 11.06
C GLY A 164 -10.89 12.47 12.42
N GLY A 165 -10.09 11.73 13.19
CA GLY A 165 -10.50 11.16 14.49
C GLY A 165 -11.11 9.76 14.41
N GLY A 166 -11.07 9.12 13.25
CA GLY A 166 -11.63 7.78 13.05
C GLY A 166 -13.09 7.82 12.59
N PHE A 167 -13.74 6.67 12.41
CA PHE A 167 -15.08 6.58 11.84
C PHE A 167 -15.80 5.29 12.21
N GLU A 168 -17.14 5.30 12.11
CA GLU A 168 -18.00 4.15 12.42
C GLU A 168 -17.83 3.02 11.39
N PHE A 169 -17.93 1.76 11.83
CA PHE A 169 -17.78 0.59 10.95
C PHE A 169 -18.83 0.48 9.83
N THR A 170 -19.92 1.23 9.92
CA THR A 170 -20.95 1.31 8.87
C THR A 170 -20.50 2.11 7.66
N LYS A 171 -19.37 2.83 7.74
CA LYS A 171 -18.78 3.54 6.61
C LYS A 171 -18.06 2.57 5.68
N GLY A 172 -18.34 2.70 4.38
CA GLY A 172 -17.59 2.00 3.35
C GLY A 172 -16.28 2.71 2.99
N PRO A 173 -15.41 2.08 2.19
CA PRO A 173 -14.11 2.65 1.80
C PRO A 173 -14.21 3.96 1.01
N LYS A 174 -15.36 4.25 0.39
CA LYS A 174 -15.62 5.53 -0.28
C LYS A 174 -16.07 6.57 0.74
N GLY A 175 -15.28 7.63 0.93
CA GLY A 175 -15.63 8.78 1.76
C GLY A 175 -15.06 8.74 3.19
N VAL A 176 -14.27 7.74 3.53
CA VAL A 176 -13.41 7.73 4.72
C VAL A 176 -12.00 7.32 4.33
N ALA A 177 -11.01 7.69 5.13
CA ALA A 177 -9.62 7.27 4.89
C ALA A 177 -9.19 6.34 6.01
N LEU A 178 -9.15 5.04 5.72
CA LEU A 178 -8.50 4.02 6.54
C LEU A 178 -7.01 3.99 6.21
N ASN A 179 -6.16 3.97 7.22
CA ASN A 179 -4.71 4.01 7.05
C ASN A 179 -4.06 2.90 7.87
N MET A 180 -2.89 2.46 7.41
CA MET A 180 -2.05 1.48 8.11
C MET A 180 -0.61 1.96 8.20
N ARG A 181 0.11 1.56 9.25
CA ARG A 181 1.56 1.76 9.41
C ARG A 181 2.19 0.44 9.82
N PHE A 182 3.03 -0.12 8.96
CA PHE A 182 3.86 -1.27 9.25
C PHE A 182 5.18 -0.81 9.86
N THR A 183 5.51 -1.31 11.05
CA THR A 183 6.81 -1.06 11.69
C THR A 183 7.78 -2.19 11.33
N ILE A 184 9.00 -1.81 10.96
CA ILE A 184 10.02 -2.70 10.40
C ILE A 184 11.29 -2.64 11.27
N LYS A 185 11.93 -3.79 11.46
CA LYS A 185 13.25 -3.92 12.10
C LYS A 185 14.17 -4.77 11.23
N ASP A 186 15.46 -4.64 11.44
CA ASP A 186 16.42 -5.64 10.96
C ASP A 186 16.12 -6.99 11.60
N ALA A 187 16.22 -8.06 10.80
CA ALA A 187 16.00 -9.44 11.22
C ALA A 187 17.25 -10.07 11.84
#